data_AF-A0A2K5C917-F1
#
_entry.id   AF-A0A2K5C917-F1
#
_cell.length_a   1.000
_cell.length_b   1.000
_cell.length_c   1.000
_cell.angle_alpha   90.00
_cell.angle_beta   90.00
_cell.angle_gamma   90.00
#
_symmetry.space_group_name_H-M   'P 1'
#
loop_
_entity.id
_entity.type
_entity.pdbx_description
1 polymer ?
#
loop_
_entity_poly.entity_id
_entity_poly.type
_entity_poly.pdbx_seq_one_letter_code
_entity_poly.pdbx_strand_id
1 'polypeptide(L)' 'MASKRALVILAKEAEEMETDIPVDVKRQAVIKVTVAGLAGKDPVQCSRDVTICPDASLEDCWLNKCWLTA' A
#
# COMPACT_ATOMS: atom_id res chain seq x y z
N MET A 1 23.46 1.97 4.58
CA MET A 1 22.65 1.79 3.35
C MET A 1 21.25 2.27 3.65
N ALA A 2 20.71 3.22 2.87
CA ALA A 2 19.36 3.73 3.10
C ALA A 2 18.34 2.60 2.88
N SER A 3 17.39 2.43 3.81
CA SER A 3 16.33 1.44 3.69
C SER A 3 15.41 1.82 2.54
N LYS A 4 15.26 0.94 1.54
CA LYS A 4 14.37 1.17 0.40
C LYS A 4 12.91 1.16 0.88
N ARG A 5 12.11 2.07 0.34
CA ARG A 5 10.69 2.19 0.67
C ARG A 5 9.85 2.18 -0.60
N ALA A 6 8.62 1.68 -0.50
CA ALA A 6 7.65 1.67 -1.60
C ALA A 6 6.27 2.04 -1.09
N LEU A 7 5.54 2.82 -1.89
CA LEU A 7 4.11 3.08 -1.70
C LEU A 7 3.31 2.25 -2.70
N VAL A 8 2.25 1.62 -2.22
CA VAL A 8 1.22 0.99 -3.05
C VAL A 8 -0.10 1.67 -2.75
N ILE A 9 -0.78 2.18 -3.77
CA ILE A 9 -2.05 2.88 -3.62
C ILE A 9 -3.17 1.87 -3.87
N LEU A 10 -4.06 1.73 -2.90
CA LEU A 10 -5.20 0.82 -2.92
C LEU A 10 -6.49 1.61 -3.12
N ALA A 11 -7.19 1.36 -4.21
CA ALA A 11 -8.48 1.96 -4.52
C ALA A 11 -9.57 0.89 -4.58
N LYS A 12 -10.83 1.33 -4.50
CA LYS A 12 -11.98 0.44 -4.73
C LYS A 12 -11.89 -0.19 -6.13
N GLU A 13 -12.30 -1.45 -6.25
CA GLU A 13 -12.22 -2.24 -7.49
C GLU A 13 -10.77 -2.52 -7.97
N ALA A 14 -9.77 -2.29 -7.12
CA ALA A 14 -8.40 -2.72 -7.45
C ALA A 14 -8.35 -4.24 -7.66
N GLU A 15 -7.50 -4.68 -8.58
CA GLU A 15 -7.21 -6.10 -8.76
C GLU A 15 -6.30 -6.55 -7.61
N GLU A 16 -6.80 -7.51 -6.82
CA GLU A 16 -6.17 -7.92 -5.58
C GLU A 16 -4.85 -8.66 -5.81
N MET A 17 -4.68 -9.42 -6.90
CA MET A 17 -3.43 -10.13 -7.19
C MET A 17 -2.31 -9.16 -7.61
N GLU A 18 -2.63 -8.14 -8.41
CA GLU A 18 -1.74 -7.03 -8.80
C GLU A 18 -1.38 -6.13 -7.63
N THR A 19 -2.18 -6.14 -6.55
CA THR A 19 -1.85 -5.41 -5.32
C THR A 19 -1.03 -6.27 -4.36
N ASP A 20 -1.50 -7.48 -4.06
CA ASP A 20 -0.93 -8.35 -3.04
C ASP A 20 0.42 -8.94 -3.45
N ILE A 21 0.55 -9.47 -4.68
CA ILE A 21 1.80 -10.10 -5.16
C ILE A 21 2.99 -9.14 -5.09
N PRO A 22 2.95 -7.91 -5.64
CA PRO A 22 4.09 -7.01 -5.54
C PRO A 22 4.32 -6.49 -4.13
N VAL A 23 3.29 -6.39 -3.28
CA VAL A 23 3.47 -6.03 -1.86
C VAL A 23 4.23 -7.12 -1.13
N ASP A 24 3.82 -8.38 -1.28
CA ASP A 24 4.46 -9.53 -0.65
C ASP A 24 5.91 -9.69 -1.12
N VAL A 25 6.15 -9.72 -2.43
CA VAL A 25 7.51 -9.84 -3.01
C VAL A 25 8.44 -8.72 -2.52
N LYS A 26 7.95 -7.47 -2.46
CA LYS A 26 8.77 -6.35 -1.97
C LYS A 26 9.05 -6.45 -0.47
N ARG A 27 8.08 -6.90 0.34
CA ARG A 27 8.29 -7.13 1.78
C ARG A 27 9.31 -8.24 2.03
N GLN A 28 9.25 -9.34 1.26
CA GLN A 28 10.28 -10.40 1.28
C GLN A 28 11.67 -9.90 0.88
N ALA A 29 11.74 -8.93 -0.04
CA ALA A 29 12.98 -8.24 -0.42
C ALA A 29 13.46 -7.19 0.60
N VAL A 30 12.88 -7.15 1.81
CA VAL A 30 13.24 -6.21 2.89
C VAL A 30 13.03 -4.73 2.49
N ILE A 31 12.09 -4.48 1.57
CA ILE A 31 11.64 -3.14 1.23
C ILE A 31 10.49 -2.79 2.19
N LYS A 32 10.54 -1.60 2.80
CA LYS A 32 9.42 -1.12 3.62
C LYS A 32 8.30 -0.67 2.69
N VAL A 33 7.28 -1.51 2.55
CA VAL A 33 6.09 -1.24 1.74
C VAL A 33 4.99 -0.67 2.62
N THR A 34 4.38 0.43 2.19
CA THR A 34 3.16 0.98 2.79
C THR A 34 2.02 0.90 1.77
N VAL A 35 0.96 0.21 2.14
CA VAL A 35 -0.30 0.16 1.38
C VAL A 35 -1.18 1.31 1.86
N ALA A 36 -1.46 2.26 0.98
CA ALA A 36 -2.24 3.45 1.27
C ALA A 36 -3.60 3.40 0.60
N GLY A 37 -4.68 3.47 1.37
CA GLY A 37 -6.03 3.54 0.83
C GLY A 37 -6.32 4.91 0.22
N LEU A 38 -6.83 4.94 -1.00
CA LEU A 38 -7.15 6.17 -1.74
C LEU A 38 -8.28 6.96 -1.07
N ALA A 39 -9.27 6.27 -0.50
CA ALA A 39 -10.46 6.87 0.12
C ALA A 39 -10.39 6.91 1.66
N GLY A 40 -9.23 6.62 2.24
CA GLY A 40 -9.04 6.55 3.69
C GLY A 40 -8.33 5.28 4.14
N LYS A 41 -8.44 4.97 5.43
CA LYS A 41 -7.81 3.80 6.06
C LYS A 41 -8.77 2.61 6.24
N ASP A 42 -10.05 2.79 5.88
CA ASP A 42 -11.03 1.72 5.97
C ASP A 42 -10.71 0.55 5.03
N PRO A 43 -11.15 -0.68 5.36
CA PRO A 43 -10.98 -1.83 4.48
C PRO A 43 -11.58 -1.57 3.09
N VAL A 44 -10.84 -1.94 2.04
CA VAL A 44 -11.22 -1.70 0.64
C VAL A 44 -11.64 -3.01 -0.01
N GLN A 45 -12.83 -3.02 -0.61
CA GLN A 45 -13.31 -4.13 -1.44
C GLN A 45 -12.69 -4.04 -2.85
N CYS A 46 -11.96 -5.10 -3.20
CA CYS A 46 -11.32 -5.32 -4.50
C CYS A 46 -12.29 -5.98 -5.51
N SER A 47 -11.81 -6.15 -6.74
CA SER A 47 -12.62 -6.58 -7.89
C SER A 47 -13.34 -7.93 -7.76
N ARG A 48 -12.83 -8.86 -6.91
CA ARG A 48 -13.42 -10.19 -6.71
C ARG A 48 -13.84 -10.45 -5.27
N ASP A 49 -14.41 -9.43 -4.62
CA ASP A 49 -14.92 -9.48 -3.24
C ASP A 49 -13.87 -9.79 -2.16
N VAL A 50 -12.58 -9.67 -2.51
CA VAL A 50 -11.50 -9.69 -1.52
C VAL A 50 -11.43 -8.32 -0.85
N THR A 51 -11.32 -8.30 0.48
CA THR A 51 -11.16 -7.07 1.24
C THR A 51 -9.73 -6.93 1.73
N ILE A 52 -9.07 -5.82 1.38
CA ILE A 52 -7.71 -5.51 1.82
C ILE A 52 -7.74 -4.35 2.82
N CYS A 53 -7.08 -4.52 3.96
CA CYS A 53 -6.91 -3.46 4.96
C CYS A 53 -5.64 -2.64 4.65
N PRO A 54 -5.75 -1.35 4.30
CA PRO A 54 -4.57 -0.51 4.08
C PRO A 54 -3.85 -0.18 5.39
N ASP A 55 -2.54 0.06 5.30
CA ASP A 55 -1.69 0.45 6.44
C ASP A 55 -2.01 1.89 6.90
N ALA A 56 -2.32 2.79 5.94
CA ALA A 56 -2.61 4.21 6.15
C ALA A 56 -3.57 4.76 5.08
N SER A 57 -4.13 5.95 5.28
CA SER A 57 -4.77 6.70 4.18
C SER A 57 -3.71 7.32 3.27
N LEU A 58 -4.06 7.62 2.01
CA LEU A 58 -3.16 8.34 1.10
C LEU A 58 -2.82 9.75 1.63
N GLU A 59 -3.75 10.42 2.31
CA GLU A 59 -3.51 11.73 2.92
C GLU A 59 -2.46 11.67 4.04
N ASP A 60 -2.58 10.70 4.95
CA ASP A 60 -1.59 10.47 6.01
C ASP A 60 -0.19 10.24 5.43
N CYS A 61 -0.17 9.46 4.35
CA CYS A 61 1.02 9.04 3.65
C CYS A 61 1.74 10.21 2.97
N TRP A 62 0.96 11.14 2.41
CA TRP A 62 1.44 12.40 1.83
C TRP A 62 2.05 13.32 2.89
N LEU A 63 1.36 13.49 4.02
CA LEU A 63 1.79 14.36 5.13
C LEU A 63 3.08 13.84 5.79
N ASN A 64 3.13 12.54 6.06
CA ASN A 64 4.24 11.91 6.77
C ASN A 64 5.38 11.46 5.85
N LYS A 65 5.27 11.71 4.53
CA LYS A 65 6.27 11.30 3.53
C LYS A 65 6.64 9.83 3.67
N CYS A 66 5.66 8.93 3.85
CA CYS A 66 5.91 7.52 4.17
C CYS A 66 6.83 6.79 3.16
N TRP A 67 6.90 7.27 1.91
CA TRP A 67 7.80 6.80 0.85
C TRP A 67 9.08 7.64 0.67
N LEU A 68 9.06 8.90 1.06
CA LEU A 68 10.12 9.89 0.80
C LEU A 68 11.01 10.07 2.04
N THR A 69 12.33 9.87 1.89
CA THR A 69 13.41 10.48 2.71
C THR A 69 14.78 9.88 2.42
N ALA A 70 15.70 10.78 2.06
CA ALA A 70 17.18 10.73 2.12
C ALA A 70 17.90 9.46 1.65
#